data_AF-A0A921H119-F1
#
_entry.id   AF-A0A921H119-F1
#
_cell.length_a   1.000
_cell.length_b   1.000
_cell.length_c   1.000
_cell.angle_alpha   90.00
_cell.angle_beta   90.00
_cell.angle_gamma   90.00
#
_symmetry.space_group_name_H-M   'P 1'
#
loop_
_entity.id
_entity.type
_entity.pdbx_description
1 polymer ?
#
loop_
_entity_poly.entity_id
_entity_poly.type
_entity_poly.pdbx_seq_one_letter_code
_entity_poly.pdbx_strand_id
1 'polypeptide(L)'
;MYKEIYDKENGDTKLIKSTTDDKTDEQVFDYDKKQYTDEQPPSDLYRPVYYDNKNKEWVGTDYKEWYDEYMNNRDKDNEEESDGEYKPTEQEQEISQITKLLFNSQKEIEDLQQDFADLVKQLNDKEDQI
;
A
#
# COMPACT_ATOMS: atom_id res chain seq x y z
N MET A 1 -9.91 -32.66 -4.42
CA MET A 1 -10.68 -31.47 -4.85
C MET A 1 -10.45 -30.35 -3.85
N TYR A 2 -10.66 -29.10 -4.24
CA TYR A 2 -10.59 -27.96 -3.32
C TYR A 2 -11.97 -27.34 -3.15
N LYS A 3 -12.22 -26.75 -1.99
CA LYS A 3 -13.45 -26.02 -1.68
C LYS A 3 -13.10 -24.77 -0.88
N GLU A 4 -13.82 -23.69 -1.13
CA GLU A 4 -13.74 -22.46 -0.34
C GLU A 4 -14.68 -22.56 0.86
N ILE A 5 -14.20 -22.07 2.00
CA ILE A 5 -14.96 -21.87 3.23
C ILE A 5 -14.69 -20.46 3.74
N TYR A 6 -15.60 -19.93 4.54
CA TYR A 6 -15.61 -18.56 5.04
C TYR A 6 -15.58 -18.58 6.57
N ASP A 7 -14.72 -17.77 7.17
CA ASP A 7 -14.67 -17.58 8.62
C ASP A 7 -15.91 -16.80 9.07
N LYS A 8 -16.67 -17.38 10.00
CA LYS A 8 -17.92 -16.79 10.47
C LYS A 8 -17.73 -15.49 11.25
N GLU A 9 -16.54 -15.21 11.76
CA GLU A 9 -16.29 -13.98 12.53
C GLU A 9 -16.13 -12.76 11.63
N ASN A 10 -15.64 -12.94 10.40
CA ASN A 10 -15.23 -11.81 9.56
C ASN A 10 -15.44 -11.99 8.04
N GLY A 11 -15.93 -13.14 7.59
CA GLY A 11 -16.17 -13.45 6.18
C GLY A 11 -14.91 -13.80 5.37
N ASP A 12 -13.74 -13.93 5.99
CA ASP A 12 -12.49 -14.20 5.29
C ASP A 12 -12.48 -15.62 4.70
N THR A 13 -11.90 -15.74 3.51
CA THR A 13 -11.94 -16.98 2.73
C THR A 13 -10.74 -17.87 3.05
N LYS A 14 -10.98 -19.18 3.00
CA LYS A 14 -9.94 -20.21 3.14
C LYS A 14 -10.21 -21.36 2.19
N LEU A 15 -9.16 -21.83 1.53
CA LEU A 15 -9.22 -23.01 0.68
C LEU A 15 -8.90 -24.27 1.50
N ILE A 16 -9.77 -25.26 1.43
CA ILE A 16 -9.57 -26.58 2.03
C ILE A 16 -9.49 -27.65 0.95
N LYS A 17 -8.70 -28.69 1.21
CA LYS A 17 -8.56 -29.84 0.32
C LYS A 17 -9.39 -31.00 0.83
N SER A 18 -10.01 -31.75 -0.08
CA SER A 18 -10.72 -32.98 0.27
C SER A 18 -9.77 -34.04 0.82
N THR A 19 -10.24 -34.79 1.80
CA THR A 19 -9.61 -35.97 2.38
C THR A 19 -10.44 -37.21 2.02
N THR A 20 -9.83 -38.39 2.04
CA THR A 20 -10.59 -39.65 1.84
C THR A 20 -11.08 -40.14 3.20
N ASP A 21 -12.36 -40.48 3.30
CA ASP A 21 -12.94 -41.11 4.49
C ASP A 21 -12.56 -42.59 4.54
N ASP A 22 -11.86 -43.00 5.60
CA ASP A 22 -11.37 -44.37 5.80
C ASP A 22 -12.49 -45.44 5.84
N LYS A 23 -13.75 -45.05 6.02
CA LYS A 23 -14.91 -45.97 6.13
C LYS A 23 -15.69 -46.14 4.83
N THR A 24 -15.76 -45.09 4.01
CA THR A 24 -16.58 -45.08 2.80
C THR A 24 -15.76 -44.99 1.51
N ASP A 25 -14.45 -44.72 1.61
CA ASP A 25 -13.53 -44.44 0.50
C ASP A 25 -13.98 -43.23 -0.36
N GLU A 26 -14.84 -42.36 0.20
CA GLU A 26 -15.34 -41.16 -0.45
C GLU A 26 -14.50 -39.92 -0.10
N GLN A 27 -14.46 -38.96 -1.02
CA GLN A 27 -13.79 -37.68 -0.79
C GLN A 27 -14.70 -36.74 0.02
N VAL A 28 -14.26 -36.37 1.21
CA VAL A 28 -14.99 -35.48 2.12
C VAL A 28 -14.18 -34.21 2.42
N PHE A 29 -14.87 -33.14 2.80
CA PHE A 29 -14.25 -31.90 3.25
C PHE A 29 -14.44 -31.77 4.75
N ASP A 30 -13.36 -31.97 5.51
CA ASP A 30 -13.37 -31.85 6.96
C ASP A 30 -12.84 -30.49 7.40
N TYR A 31 -13.65 -29.75 8.15
CA TYR A 31 -13.33 -28.43 8.69
C TYR A 31 -14.20 -28.14 9.92
N ASP A 32 -13.73 -27.24 10.78
CA ASP A 32 -14.50 -26.83 11.95
C ASP A 32 -15.74 -26.02 11.54
N LYS A 33 -16.88 -26.70 11.45
CA LYS A 33 -18.19 -26.10 11.11
C LYS A 33 -18.70 -25.13 12.16
N LYS A 34 -18.08 -25.04 13.34
CA LYS A 34 -18.40 -24.01 14.33
C LYS A 34 -17.79 -22.68 13.92
N GLN A 35 -16.51 -22.68 13.54
CA GLN A 35 -15.77 -21.48 13.12
C GLN A 35 -16.04 -21.10 11.67
N TYR A 36 -16.19 -22.08 10.78
CA TYR A 36 -16.29 -21.85 9.34
C TYR A 36 -17.64 -22.29 8.78
N THR A 37 -18.04 -21.64 7.69
CA THR A 37 -19.19 -22.02 6.87
C THR A 37 -18.78 -22.14 5.41
N ASP A 38 -19.48 -22.94 4.63
CA ASP A 38 -19.36 -22.97 3.17
C ASP A 38 -20.34 -22.01 2.46
N GLU A 39 -21.12 -21.26 3.24
CA GLU A 39 -22.02 -20.23 2.74
C GLU A 39 -21.28 -18.91 2.55
N GLN A 40 -21.24 -18.43 1.30
CA GLN A 40 -20.57 -17.18 0.95
C GLN A 40 -21.31 -15.95 1.52
N PRO A 41 -20.59 -14.96 2.07
CA PRO A 41 -21.18 -13.67 2.42
C PRO A 41 -21.85 -13.00 1.21
N PRO A 42 -23.08 -12.50 1.35
CA PRO A 42 -23.73 -11.68 0.33
C PRO A 42 -22.86 -10.50 -0.10
N SER A 43 -22.83 -10.22 -1.40
CA SER A 43 -21.97 -9.17 -1.98
C SER A 43 -22.43 -7.74 -1.68
N ASP A 44 -23.66 -7.58 -1.20
CA ASP A 44 -24.28 -6.31 -0.81
C ASP A 44 -23.99 -5.92 0.65
N LEU A 45 -23.36 -6.79 1.43
CA LEU A 45 -22.90 -6.50 2.78
C LEU A 45 -21.49 -5.93 2.78
N TYR A 46 -21.34 -4.76 3.38
CA TYR A 46 -20.09 -4.09 3.64
C TYR A 46 -19.56 -4.47 5.02
N ARG A 47 -18.23 -4.41 5.18
CA ARG A 47 -17.56 -4.74 6.45
C ARG A 47 -17.91 -3.70 7.53
N PRO A 48 -17.97 -4.10 8.82
CA PRO A 48 -17.72 -5.46 9.33
C PRO A 48 -18.87 -6.44 9.04
N VAL A 49 -18.52 -7.68 8.65
CA VAL A 49 -19.48 -8.77 8.36
C VAL A 49 -19.23 -9.96 9.27
N TYR A 50 -20.28 -10.63 9.74
CA TYR A 50 -20.20 -11.86 10.54
C TYR A 50 -21.41 -12.77 10.26
N TYR A 51 -21.30 -14.05 10.62
CA TYR A 51 -22.35 -15.03 10.40
C TYR A 51 -23.17 -15.26 11.68
N ASP A 52 -24.47 -14.94 11.64
CA ASP A 52 -25.40 -15.24 12.72
C ASP A 52 -25.77 -16.74 12.69
N ASN A 53 -25.18 -17.51 13.62
CA ASN A 53 -25.46 -18.93 13.77
C ASN A 53 -26.93 -19.25 14.14
N LYS A 54 -27.68 -18.30 14.72
CA LYS A 54 -29.06 -18.49 15.14
C LYS A 54 -30.03 -18.40 13.97
N ASN A 55 -29.87 -17.36 13.15
CA ASN A 55 -30.72 -17.13 11.98
C ASN A 55 -30.14 -17.77 10.71
N LYS A 56 -28.89 -18.25 10.76
CA LYS A 56 -28.14 -18.82 9.63
C LYS A 56 -28.04 -17.84 8.47
N GLU A 57 -27.63 -16.62 8.77
CA GLU A 57 -27.51 -15.55 7.79
C GLU A 57 -26.27 -14.72 8.08
N TRP A 58 -25.72 -14.12 7.03
CA TRP A 58 -24.67 -13.13 7.17
C TRP A 58 -25.28 -11.79 7.56
N VAL A 59 -24.66 -11.14 8.54
CA VAL A 59 -25.03 -9.83 9.04
C VAL A 59 -23.86 -8.89 8.79
N GLY A 60 -24.16 -7.71 8.25
CA GLY A 60 -23.18 -6.67 7.94
C GLY A 60 -23.86 -5.34 7.69
N THR A 61 -23.08 -4.36 7.26
CA THR A 61 -23.57 -3.01 6.98
C THR A 61 -24.09 -2.94 5.54
N ASP A 62 -25.25 -2.32 5.31
CA ASP A 62 -25.72 -2.09 3.94
C ASP A 62 -24.96 -0.94 3.26
N TYR A 63 -25.06 -0.85 1.93
CA TYR A 63 -24.38 0.21 1.18
C TYR A 63 -24.70 1.63 1.68
N LYS A 64 -25.97 1.88 2.04
CA LYS A 64 -26.42 3.23 2.41
C LYS A 64 -25.82 3.62 3.76
N GLU A 65 -25.90 2.74 4.75
CA GLU A 65 -25.33 2.94 6.06
C GLU A 65 -23.81 3.07 5.99
N TRP A 66 -23.15 2.19 5.23
CA TRP A 66 -21.70 2.28 5.00
C TRP A 66 -21.30 3.60 4.33
N TYR A 67 -22.06 4.06 3.33
CA TYR A 67 -21.80 5.31 2.63
C TYR A 67 -22.04 6.54 3.51
N ASP A 68 -23.10 6.52 4.31
CA ASP A 68 -23.41 7.58 5.28
C ASP A 68 -22.29 7.65 6.34
N GLU A 69 -21.84 6.52 6.88
CA GLU A 69 -20.68 6.45 7.79
C GLU A 69 -19.39 6.93 7.12
N TYR A 70 -19.12 6.46 5.90
CA TYR A 70 -17.95 6.88 5.12
C TYR A 70 -17.93 8.39 4.92
N MET A 71 -19.05 9.00 4.51
CA MET A 71 -19.13 10.46 4.32
C MET A 71 -19.04 11.24 5.63
N ASN A 72 -19.61 10.73 6.73
CA ASN A 72 -19.53 11.36 8.05
C ASN A 72 -18.14 11.24 8.69
N ASN A 73 -17.41 10.17 8.40
CA ASN A 73 -16.04 9.97 8.87
C ASN A 73 -14.99 10.58 7.93
N ARG A 74 -15.35 10.84 6.67
CA ARG A 74 -14.50 11.58 5.73
C ARG A 74 -14.02 12.88 6.37
N ASP A 75 -14.89 13.64 7.03
CA ASP A 75 -14.52 14.89 7.70
C ASP A 75 -13.63 14.74 8.94
N LYS A 76 -13.49 13.54 9.50
CA LYS A 76 -12.60 13.24 10.66
C LYS A 76 -11.23 12.73 10.23
N ASP A 77 -11.17 11.97 9.14
CA ASP A 77 -9.90 11.48 8.58
C ASP A 77 -9.26 12.52 7.63
N ASN A 78 -10.03 13.53 7.23
CA ASN A 78 -9.61 14.71 6.44
C ASN A 78 -8.82 15.78 7.24
N GLU A 79 -8.34 15.53 8.45
CA GLU A 79 -7.19 16.30 8.96
C GLU A 79 -5.85 15.76 8.40
N GLU A 80 -5.78 14.53 7.87
CA GLU A 80 -4.55 13.97 7.29
C GLU A 80 -4.62 13.67 5.78
N GLU A 81 -5.79 13.45 5.17
CA GLU A 81 -5.90 13.16 3.73
C GLU A 81 -6.94 14.02 2.97
N SER A 82 -7.17 15.25 3.44
CA SER A 82 -7.87 16.26 2.64
C SER A 82 -6.96 16.79 1.54
N ASP A 83 -7.57 17.39 0.52
CA ASP A 83 -7.06 18.15 -0.62
C ASP A 83 -6.21 19.38 -0.20
N GLY A 84 -5.30 19.19 0.76
CA GLY A 84 -4.42 20.16 1.34
C GLY A 84 -3.24 20.37 0.40
N GLU A 85 -3.09 21.61 -0.04
CA GLU A 85 -1.90 22.13 -0.68
C GLU A 85 -0.65 21.54 -0.02
N TYR A 86 0.14 20.75 -0.77
CA TYR A 86 1.29 20.03 -0.23
C TYR A 86 2.23 21.02 0.47
N LYS A 87 2.43 20.83 1.78
CA LYS A 87 3.37 21.59 2.59
C LYS A 87 4.58 20.70 2.86
N PRO A 88 5.74 21.00 2.22
CA PRO A 88 6.95 20.24 2.49
C PRO A 88 7.29 20.32 3.99
N THR A 89 7.61 19.18 4.57
CA THR A 89 8.12 19.05 5.93
C THR A 89 9.42 19.84 6.10
N GLU A 90 9.77 20.18 7.34
CA GLU A 90 11.05 20.85 7.64
C GLU A 90 12.25 20.08 7.09
N GLN A 91 12.22 18.74 7.18
CA GLN A 91 13.25 17.86 6.63
C GLN A 91 13.34 17.94 5.11
N GLU A 92 12.22 17.96 4.40
CA GLU A 92 12.20 18.11 2.93
C GLU A 92 12.70 19.50 2.49
N GLN A 93 12.41 20.54 3.29
CA GLN A 93 12.94 21.89 3.06
C GLN A 93 14.45 21.93 3.26
N GLU A 94 14.97 21.30 4.32
CA GLU A 94 16.40 21.20 4.60
C GLU A 94 17.13 20.41 3.49
N ILE A 95 16.59 19.27 3.07
CA ILE A 95 17.12 18.47 1.96
C ILE A 95 17.17 19.30 0.67
N SER A 96 16.13 20.10 0.39
CA SER A 96 16.09 20.99 -0.77
C SER A 96 17.21 22.04 -0.73
N GLN A 97 17.45 22.64 0.44
CA GLN A 97 18.51 23.62 0.63
C GLN A 97 19.90 22.99 0.44
N ILE A 98 20.14 21.84 1.07
CA ILE A 98 21.40 21.10 0.94
C ILE A 98 21.65 20.70 -0.51
N THR A 99 20.62 20.21 -1.20
CA THR A 99 20.72 19.80 -2.62
C THR A 99 21.11 20.99 -3.50
N LYS A 100 20.53 22.18 -3.26
CA LYS A 100 20.90 23.40 -3.99
C LYS A 100 22.34 23.83 -3.73
N LEU A 101 22.78 23.77 -2.47
CA LEU A 101 24.16 24.10 -2.10
C LEU A 101 25.16 23.14 -2.76
N LEU A 102 24.86 21.84 -2.74
CA LEU A 102 25.70 20.83 -3.38
C LEU A 102 25.80 21.07 -4.89
N PHE A 103 24.67 21.33 -5.55
CA PHE A 103 24.64 21.62 -6.99
C PHE A 103 25.48 22.86 -7.33
N ASN A 104 25.34 23.95 -6.58
CA ASN A 104 26.11 25.16 -6.81
C ASN A 104 27.61 24.92 -6.61
N SER A 105 27.98 24.17 -5.57
CA SER A 105 29.39 23.82 -5.32
C SER A 105 29.97 22.95 -6.43
N GLN A 106 29.21 21.99 -6.95
CA GLN A 106 29.64 21.17 -8.10
C GLN A 106 29.87 22.03 -9.34
N LYS A 107 28.97 23.00 -9.60
CA LYS A 107 29.13 23.94 -10.71
C LYS A 107 30.39 24.81 -10.56
N GLU A 108 30.65 25.35 -9.38
CA GLU A 108 31.87 26.13 -9.12
C GLU A 108 33.15 25.29 -9.34
N ILE A 109 33.12 24.01 -8.96
CA ILE A 109 34.23 23.09 -9.21
C ILE A 109 34.44 22.86 -10.71
N GLU A 110 33.36 22.66 -11.48
CA GLU A 110 33.43 22.51 -12.94
C GLU A 110 34.00 23.76 -13.62
N ASP A 111 33.53 24.95 -13.22
CA ASP A 111 34.03 26.22 -13.74
C ASP A 111 35.53 26.40 -13.43
N LEU A 112 35.97 26.09 -12.21
CA LEU A 112 37.39 26.13 -11.83
C LEU A 112 38.24 25.11 -12.60
N GLN A 113 37.70 23.92 -12.87
CA GLN A 113 38.38 22.91 -13.68
C GLN A 113 38.57 23.38 -15.13
N GLN A 114 37.57 24.07 -15.68
CA GLN A 114 37.65 24.65 -17.02
C GLN A 114 38.70 25.78 -17.07
N ASP A 115 38.67 26.71 -16.11
CA ASP A 115 39.66 27.79 -16.01
C ASP A 115 41.08 27.25 -15.89
N PHE A 116 41.27 26.18 -15.10
CA PHE A 116 42.55 25.51 -14.98
C PHE A 116 43.00 24.89 -16.30
N ALA A 117 42.11 24.20 -17.01
CA ALA A 117 42.42 23.62 -18.32
C ALA A 117 42.82 24.69 -19.35
N ASP A 118 42.11 25.82 -19.36
CA ASP A 118 42.41 26.94 -20.24
C ASP A 118 43.76 27.59 -19.91
N LEU A 119 44.10 27.72 -18.62
CA LEU A 119 45.38 28.24 -18.18
C LEU A 119 46.54 27.30 -18.54
N VAL A 120 46.37 25.98 -18.34
CA VAL A 120 47.35 24.97 -18.76
C VAL A 120 47.58 25.04 -20.27
N LYS A 121 46.51 25.17 -21.06
CA LYS A 121 46.62 25.32 -22.51
C LYS A 121 47.41 26.57 -22.88
N GLN A 122 47.12 27.72 -22.27
CA GLN A 122 47.86 28.95 -22.51
C GLN A 122 49.34 28.86 -22.12
N LEU A 123 49.68 28.10 -21.08
CA LEU A 123 51.07 27.87 -20.69
C LEU A 123 51.80 27.02 -21.73
N ASN A 124 51.21 25.91 -22.16
CA ASN A 124 51.78 25.06 -23.20
C ASN A 124 51.97 25.82 -24.52
N ASP A 125 50.95 26.58 -24.95
CA ASP A 125 51.01 27.40 -26.17
C ASP A 125 52.12 28.46 -26.11
N LYS A 126 52.50 28.92 -24.91
CA LYS A 126 53.62 29.86 -24.69
C LYS A 126 54.97 29.16 -24.66
N GLU A 127 55.06 27.96 -24.09
CA GLU A 127 56.29 27.16 -24.10
C GLU A 127 56.69 26.75 -25.53
N ASP A 128 55.71 26.43 -26.38
CA ASP A 128 55.95 26.10 -27.80
C ASP A 128 56.41 27.30 -28.67
N GLN A 129 56.31 28.53 -28.15
CA GLN A 129 56.73 29.77 -28.84
C GLN A 129 58.14 30.26 -28.46
N ILE A 130 58.83 29.59 -27.55
CA ILE A 130 60.20 29.90 -27.08
C ILE A 130 61.19 28.93 -27.70
#